data_AF-A0A1M5GGJ1-F1
#
_entry.id   AF-A0A1M5GGJ1-F1
#
_cell.length_a   1.000
_cell.length_b   1.000
_cell.length_c   1.000
_cell.angle_alpha   90.00
_cell.angle_beta   90.00
_cell.angle_gamma   90.00
#
_symmetry.space_group_name_H-M   'P 1'
#
loop_
_entity.id
_entity.type
_entity.pdbx_description
1 polymer ?
#
loop_
_entity_poly.entity_id
_entity_poly.type
_entity_poly.pdbx_seq_one_letter_code
_entity_poly.pdbx_strand_id
1 'polypeptide(L)'
;MATAPLRGFITPDLLLEYLTKRIPKYLDDTDQGKLIYPACKRTLSDGGGDVAAVWDDTRLEAMRYVVAVPGREFGLLCEAARQLEMIDAYLFHRPHADTVIDFTGTATADFSTAIVAGLNWLTHCAQLAGVDPTRQSGTIRHFRKLVTLAQQWWLTEGAGDRCAQLLSGEEQPPLMLYLVWSEYTRLAKTVAEAAIFGASVNRSTKLVVLPADLIPRFEAARDPGDLSGI
;
A
#
# COMPACT_ATOMS: atom_id res chain seq x y z
N MET A 1 -3.44 3.14 23.26
CA MET A 1 -2.13 3.40 22.62
C MET A 1 -2.26 3.19 21.11
N ALA A 2 -2.01 4.23 20.32
CA ALA A 2 -1.86 4.10 18.88
C ALA A 2 -0.58 3.28 18.62
N THR A 3 -0.68 2.24 17.80
CA THR A 3 0.50 1.53 17.33
C THR A 3 1.20 2.51 16.39
N ALA A 4 2.41 2.95 16.73
CA ALA A 4 3.13 3.93 15.93
C ALA A 4 3.33 3.40 14.49
N PRO A 5 3.37 4.28 13.47
CA PRO A 5 3.69 3.86 12.12
C PRO A 5 5.08 3.20 12.10
N LEU A 6 5.24 2.18 11.25
CA LEU A 6 6.50 1.48 11.11
C LEU A 6 7.61 2.43 10.60
N ARG A 7 8.85 2.24 11.08
CA ARG A 7 10.02 3.03 10.66
C ARG A 7 11.18 2.12 10.27
N GLY A 8 11.96 2.56 9.27
CA GLY A 8 13.18 1.87 8.84
C GLY A 8 12.91 0.63 7.98
N PHE A 9 13.94 -0.21 7.85
CA PHE A 9 13.79 -1.51 7.20
C PHE A 9 12.88 -2.43 8.05
N ILE A 10 12.04 -3.21 7.38
CA ILE A 10 11.06 -4.08 8.02
C ILE A 10 11.15 -5.42 7.34
N THR A 11 11.43 -6.48 8.10
CA THR A 11 11.42 -7.84 7.55
C THR A 11 10.01 -8.23 7.09
N PRO A 12 9.86 -9.17 6.14
CA PRO A 12 8.54 -9.55 5.64
C PRO A 12 7.61 -10.04 6.75
N ASP A 13 8.14 -10.81 7.70
CA ASP A 13 7.38 -11.37 8.83
C ASP A 13 6.87 -10.27 9.77
N LEU A 14 7.72 -9.28 10.11
CA LEU A 14 7.31 -8.16 10.94
C LEU A 14 6.25 -7.29 10.25
N LEU A 15 6.36 -7.11 8.94
CA LEU A 15 5.35 -6.39 8.17
C LEU A 15 4.00 -7.13 8.18
N LEU A 16 3.99 -8.45 7.96
CA LEU A 16 2.77 -9.25 8.04
C LEU A 16 2.17 -9.24 9.45
N GLU A 17 2.99 -9.38 10.48
CA GLU A 17 2.54 -9.30 11.87
C GLU A 17 1.93 -7.93 12.18
N TYR A 18 2.57 -6.85 11.72
CA TYR A 18 2.01 -5.50 11.82
C TYR A 18 0.63 -5.42 11.16
N LEU A 19 0.50 -5.88 9.91
CA LEU A 19 -0.74 -5.76 9.15
C LEU A 19 -1.87 -6.58 9.76
N THR A 20 -1.58 -7.81 10.17
CA THR A 20 -2.57 -8.71 10.80
C THR A 20 -3.10 -8.17 12.13
N LYS A 21 -2.33 -7.31 12.82
CA LYS A 21 -2.78 -6.63 14.05
C LYS A 21 -3.44 -5.28 13.77
N ARG A 22 -2.86 -4.49 12.87
CA ARG A 22 -3.25 -3.09 12.64
C ARG A 22 -4.55 -2.97 11.86
N ILE A 23 -4.75 -3.81 10.84
CA ILE A 23 -5.94 -3.76 9.98
C ILE A 23 -7.23 -4.06 10.76
N PRO A 24 -7.33 -5.14 11.57
CA PRO A 24 -8.55 -5.39 12.34
C PRO A 24 -8.87 -4.25 13.31
N LYS A 25 -7.86 -3.69 13.98
CA LYS A 25 -8.04 -2.55 14.87
C LYS A 25 -8.54 -1.31 14.14
N TYR A 26 -7.96 -1.02 12.97
CA TYR A 26 -8.40 0.09 12.13
C TYR A 26 -9.88 -0.08 11.71
N LEU A 27 -10.27 -1.29 11.28
CA LEU A 27 -11.65 -1.58 10.89
C LEU A 27 -12.62 -1.46 12.08
N ASP A 28 -12.23 -1.95 13.26
CA ASP A 28 -13.02 -1.79 14.50
C ASP A 28 -13.21 -0.31 14.87
N ASP A 29 -12.16 0.51 14.75
CA ASP A 29 -12.26 1.94 14.99
C ASP A 29 -13.17 2.65 13.97
N THR A 30 -13.23 2.18 12.72
CA THR A 30 -14.20 2.68 11.73
C THR A 30 -15.63 2.21 11.99
N ASP A 31 -15.82 0.95 12.37
CA ASP A 31 -17.14 0.36 12.64
C ASP A 31 -17.79 1.00 13.88
N GLN A 32 -16.99 1.37 14.87
CA GLN A 32 -17.43 2.11 16.06
C GLN A 32 -17.63 3.61 15.81
N GLY A 33 -17.41 4.09 14.57
CA GLY A 33 -17.57 5.49 14.19
C GLY A 33 -16.52 6.44 14.78
N LYS A 34 -15.40 5.93 15.31
CA LYS A 34 -14.30 6.77 15.80
C LYS A 34 -13.53 7.41 14.66
N LEU A 35 -13.51 6.75 13.50
CA LEU A 35 -12.82 7.20 12.29
C LEU A 35 -13.79 7.21 11.11
N ILE A 36 -13.67 8.22 10.25
CA ILE A 36 -14.42 8.27 8.99
C ILE A 36 -13.81 7.27 8.00
N TYR A 37 -14.67 6.52 7.32
CA TYR A 37 -14.33 5.58 6.26
C TYR A 37 -14.94 6.02 4.90
N PRO A 38 -14.21 5.94 3.78
CA PRO A 38 -12.76 5.67 3.69
C PRO A 38 -11.92 6.84 4.20
N ALA A 39 -10.67 6.54 4.59
CA ALA A 39 -9.72 7.50 5.14
C ALA A 39 -9.47 8.69 4.21
N CYS A 40 -9.53 8.47 2.90
CA CYS A 40 -9.37 9.52 1.88
C CYS A 40 -10.46 10.61 1.89
N LYS A 41 -11.58 10.40 2.61
CA LYS A 41 -12.62 11.42 2.81
C LYS A 41 -12.38 12.33 4.02
N ARG A 42 -11.40 12.01 4.87
CA ARG A 42 -11.10 12.81 6.06
C ARG A 42 -10.51 14.15 5.69
N THR A 43 -10.78 15.12 6.54
CA THR A 43 -10.29 16.48 6.52
C THR A 43 -9.47 16.76 7.78
N LEU A 44 -8.72 17.86 7.81
CA LEU A 44 -7.89 18.22 8.97
C LEU A 44 -8.69 18.41 10.28
N SER A 45 -10.01 18.63 10.21
CA SER A 45 -10.88 18.74 11.39
C SER A 45 -11.36 17.39 11.94
N ASP A 46 -11.17 16.30 11.19
CA ASP A 46 -11.64 14.97 11.58
C ASP A 46 -10.61 14.24 12.44
N GLY A 47 -11.08 13.30 13.27
CA GLY A 47 -10.20 12.38 13.99
C GLY A 47 -9.36 11.56 13.01
N GLY A 48 -8.03 11.57 13.17
CA GLY A 48 -7.11 10.91 12.23
C GLY A 48 -7.10 11.53 10.83
N GLY A 49 -7.38 12.83 10.74
CA GLY A 49 -7.39 13.62 9.52
C GLY A 49 -6.06 14.30 9.17
N ASP A 50 -4.98 14.03 9.92
CA ASP A 50 -3.65 14.47 9.52
C ASP A 50 -3.12 13.67 8.32
N VAL A 51 -2.19 14.27 7.57
CA VAL A 51 -1.69 13.67 6.31
C VAL A 51 -0.99 12.32 6.52
N ALA A 52 -0.33 12.11 7.66
CA ALA A 52 0.35 10.85 7.93
C ALA A 52 -0.66 9.74 8.25
N ALA A 53 -1.68 10.03 9.06
CA ALA A 53 -2.76 9.10 9.35
C ALA A 53 -3.60 8.76 8.11
N VAL A 54 -3.99 9.75 7.31
CA VAL A 54 -4.74 9.50 6.06
C VAL A 54 -3.91 8.66 5.09
N TRP A 55 -2.60 8.92 5.00
CA TRP A 55 -1.70 8.13 4.17
C TRP A 55 -1.59 6.67 4.66
N ASP A 56 -1.30 6.44 5.94
CA ASP A 56 -1.19 5.08 6.49
C ASP A 56 -2.52 4.32 6.39
N ASP A 57 -3.62 4.94 6.81
CA ASP A 57 -4.93 4.29 6.82
C ASP A 57 -5.43 3.95 5.41
N THR A 58 -5.23 4.84 4.42
CA THR A 58 -5.56 4.54 3.02
C THR A 58 -4.78 3.32 2.50
N ARG A 59 -3.51 3.17 2.92
CA ARG A 59 -2.70 1.98 2.61
C ARG A 59 -3.22 0.74 3.32
N LEU A 60 -3.60 0.84 4.60
CA LEU A 60 -4.18 -0.27 5.38
C LEU A 60 -5.48 -0.78 4.75
N GLU A 61 -6.34 0.13 4.29
CA GLU A 61 -7.58 -0.23 3.60
C GLU A 61 -7.32 -1.03 2.31
N ALA A 62 -6.25 -0.72 1.58
CA ALA A 62 -5.86 -1.51 0.40
C ALA A 62 -5.26 -2.87 0.80
N MET A 63 -4.38 -2.89 1.81
CA MET A 63 -3.74 -4.12 2.31
C MET A 63 -4.74 -5.11 2.94
N ARG A 64 -5.93 -4.65 3.35
CA ARG A 64 -6.95 -5.53 3.95
C ARG A 64 -7.32 -6.69 3.06
N TYR A 65 -7.32 -6.50 1.73
CA TYR A 65 -7.67 -7.55 0.79
C TYR A 65 -6.61 -8.66 0.76
N VAL A 66 -5.33 -8.27 0.85
CA VAL A 66 -4.22 -9.22 0.90
C VAL A 66 -4.25 -10.02 2.21
N VAL A 67 -4.53 -9.36 3.34
CA VAL A 67 -4.62 -10.04 4.64
C VAL A 67 -5.88 -10.90 4.80
N ALA A 68 -6.93 -10.59 4.04
CA ALA A 68 -8.19 -11.34 4.05
C ALA A 68 -8.16 -12.62 3.19
N VAL A 69 -7.09 -12.89 2.45
CA VAL A 69 -6.97 -14.10 1.63
C VAL A 69 -7.12 -15.37 2.51
N PRO A 70 -8.05 -16.27 2.20
CA PRO A 70 -8.25 -17.52 2.93
C PRO A 70 -6.99 -18.40 2.91
N GLY A 71 -6.82 -19.24 3.94
CA GLY A 71 -5.65 -20.12 4.07
C GLY A 71 -4.35 -19.42 4.49
N ARG A 72 -4.22 -18.09 4.25
CA ARG A 72 -3.09 -17.26 4.71
C ARG A 72 -1.72 -17.82 4.33
N GLU A 73 -1.60 -18.33 3.11
CA GLU A 73 -0.34 -18.84 2.55
C GLU A 73 0.64 -17.71 2.20
N PHE A 74 0.97 -16.86 3.17
CA PHE A 74 1.82 -15.67 2.98
C PHE A 74 3.25 -16.00 2.56
N GLY A 75 3.67 -17.27 2.64
CA GLY A 75 4.90 -17.75 2.01
C GLY A 75 4.98 -17.41 0.52
N LEU A 76 3.84 -17.39 -0.19
CA LEU A 76 3.75 -16.90 -1.58
C LEU A 76 4.25 -15.46 -1.74
N LEU A 77 4.08 -14.61 -0.73
CA LEU A 77 4.46 -13.20 -0.79
C LEU A 77 5.88 -12.92 -0.27
N CYS A 78 6.44 -13.84 0.52
CA CYS A 78 7.64 -13.57 1.34
C CYS A 78 8.79 -14.56 1.13
N GLU A 79 8.51 -15.82 0.78
CA GLU A 79 9.54 -16.84 0.66
C GLU A 79 10.17 -16.80 -0.73
N ALA A 80 11.49 -16.75 -0.79
CA ALA A 80 12.26 -16.71 -2.04
C ALA A 80 11.89 -17.87 -2.98
N ALA A 81 11.71 -19.08 -2.45
CA ALA A 81 11.37 -20.28 -3.22
C ALA A 81 9.99 -20.20 -3.91
N ARG A 82 9.10 -19.34 -3.43
CA ARG A 82 7.72 -19.20 -3.91
C ARG A 82 7.53 -18.00 -4.85
N GLN A 83 8.54 -17.15 -5.04
CA GLN A 83 8.35 -15.86 -5.71
C GLN A 83 8.03 -15.98 -7.19
N LEU A 84 8.70 -16.86 -7.94
CA LEU A 84 8.37 -17.06 -9.36
C LEU A 84 6.94 -17.57 -9.54
N GLU A 85 6.50 -18.51 -8.71
CA GLU A 85 5.12 -19.02 -8.72
C GLU A 85 4.10 -17.88 -8.52
N MET A 86 4.30 -17.05 -7.50
CA MET A 86 3.39 -15.94 -7.22
C MET A 86 3.43 -14.86 -8.31
N ILE A 87 4.62 -14.53 -8.82
CA ILE A 87 4.82 -13.54 -9.89
C ILE A 87 4.15 -14.00 -11.18
N ASP A 88 4.35 -15.25 -11.58
CA ASP A 88 3.76 -15.81 -12.79
C ASP A 88 2.24 -15.84 -12.70
N ALA A 89 1.69 -16.24 -11.55
CA ALA A 89 0.25 -16.20 -11.31
C ALA A 89 -0.32 -14.78 -11.42
N TYR A 90 0.34 -13.78 -10.82
CA TYR A 90 -0.09 -12.38 -10.91
C TYR A 90 -0.02 -11.84 -12.34
N LEU A 91 1.05 -12.16 -13.08
CA LEU A 91 1.19 -11.73 -14.47
C LEU A 91 0.21 -12.45 -15.40
N PHE A 92 -0.15 -13.70 -15.13
CA PHE A 92 -1.17 -14.42 -15.88
C PHE A 92 -2.58 -13.89 -15.60
N HIS A 93 -2.84 -13.45 -14.37
CA HIS A 93 -4.11 -12.86 -13.98
C HIS A 93 -4.45 -11.64 -14.84
N ARG A 94 -5.68 -11.61 -15.36
CA ARG A 94 -6.18 -10.51 -16.19
C ARG A 94 -6.91 -9.50 -15.31
N PRO A 95 -6.32 -8.32 -15.06
CA PRO A 95 -6.95 -7.34 -14.18
C PRO A 95 -8.20 -6.76 -14.83
N HIS A 96 -9.23 -6.53 -14.00
CA HIS A 96 -10.43 -5.79 -14.39
C HIS A 96 -10.70 -4.65 -13.39
N ALA A 97 -11.23 -3.52 -13.86
CA ALA A 97 -11.56 -2.39 -12.99
C ALA A 97 -12.63 -2.77 -11.95
N ASP A 98 -13.58 -3.60 -12.36
CA ASP A 98 -14.63 -4.17 -11.51
C ASP A 98 -14.26 -5.56 -10.98
N THR A 99 -13.00 -5.75 -10.57
CA THR A 99 -12.60 -7.04 -9.96
C THR A 99 -13.45 -7.30 -8.73
N VAL A 100 -14.36 -8.26 -8.84
CA VAL A 100 -15.13 -8.79 -7.71
C VAL A 100 -14.22 -9.73 -6.94
N ILE A 101 -14.15 -9.54 -5.63
CA ILE A 101 -13.37 -10.44 -4.77
C ILE A 101 -14.19 -11.71 -4.58
N ASP A 102 -13.87 -12.69 -5.41
CA ASP A 102 -14.36 -14.05 -5.28
C ASP A 102 -13.16 -14.97 -5.11
N PHE A 103 -12.90 -15.38 -3.87
CA PHE A 103 -11.78 -16.25 -3.56
C PHE A 103 -12.13 -17.69 -3.95
N THR A 104 -11.36 -18.18 -4.89
CA THR A 104 -11.53 -19.49 -5.54
C THR A 104 -10.98 -20.65 -4.72
N GLY A 105 -10.24 -20.35 -3.64
CA GLY A 105 -9.52 -21.33 -2.83
C GLY A 105 -8.14 -21.69 -3.40
N THR A 106 -7.77 -21.14 -4.56
CA THR A 106 -6.42 -21.28 -5.12
C THR A 106 -5.57 -20.11 -4.65
N ALA A 107 -4.63 -20.34 -3.71
CA ALA A 107 -3.91 -19.28 -3.02
C ALA A 107 -3.24 -18.26 -3.95
N THR A 108 -2.58 -18.71 -5.03
CA THR A 108 -1.92 -17.81 -6.01
C THR A 108 -2.92 -16.94 -6.78
N ALA A 109 -4.06 -17.50 -7.16
CA ALA A 109 -5.14 -16.77 -7.83
C ALA A 109 -5.79 -15.78 -6.86
N ASP A 110 -6.04 -16.20 -5.62
CA ASP A 110 -6.69 -15.41 -4.59
C ASP A 110 -5.81 -14.21 -4.17
N PHE A 111 -4.50 -14.41 -4.00
CA PHE A 111 -3.56 -13.30 -3.79
C PHE A 111 -3.49 -12.37 -5.01
N SER A 112 -3.52 -12.90 -6.23
CA SER A 112 -3.53 -12.07 -7.44
C SER A 112 -4.77 -11.17 -7.51
N THR A 113 -5.94 -11.75 -7.24
CA THR A 113 -7.22 -11.05 -7.13
C THR A 113 -7.18 -10.00 -6.02
N ALA A 114 -6.66 -10.34 -4.84
CA ALA A 114 -6.54 -9.43 -3.70
C ALA A 114 -5.63 -8.23 -4.01
N ILE A 115 -4.50 -8.46 -4.68
CA ILE A 115 -3.58 -7.38 -5.08
C ILE A 115 -4.26 -6.44 -6.10
N VAL A 116 -4.99 -6.98 -7.07
CA VAL A 116 -5.75 -6.16 -8.02
C VAL A 116 -6.87 -5.39 -7.31
N ALA A 117 -7.57 -6.01 -6.37
CA ALA A 117 -8.61 -5.34 -5.58
C ALA A 117 -8.06 -4.16 -4.76
N GLY A 118 -6.88 -4.29 -4.14
CA GLY A 118 -6.24 -3.17 -3.44
C GLY A 118 -5.81 -2.04 -4.38
N LEU A 119 -5.32 -2.35 -5.59
CA LEU A 119 -5.00 -1.31 -6.60
C LEU A 119 -6.26 -0.58 -7.09
N ASN A 120 -7.37 -1.32 -7.30
CA ASN A 120 -8.66 -0.74 -7.63
C ASN A 120 -9.18 0.16 -6.50
N TRP A 121 -9.04 -0.28 -5.25
CA TRP A 121 -9.41 0.51 -4.07
C TRP A 121 -8.65 1.83 -3.98
N LEU A 122 -7.33 1.81 -4.21
CA LEU A 122 -6.51 3.03 -4.23
C LEU A 122 -6.90 3.96 -5.37
N THR A 123 -7.26 3.40 -6.53
CA THR A 123 -7.79 4.17 -7.66
C THR A 123 -9.13 4.84 -7.30
N HIS A 124 -10.03 4.11 -6.63
CA HIS A 124 -11.29 4.66 -6.13
C HIS A 124 -11.06 5.77 -5.09
N CYS A 125 -10.16 5.57 -4.13
CA CYS A 125 -9.80 6.59 -3.15
C CYS A 125 -9.23 7.85 -3.80
N ALA A 126 -8.40 7.69 -4.84
CA ALA A 126 -7.86 8.81 -5.59
C ALA A 126 -8.95 9.62 -6.32
N GLN A 127 -9.97 8.95 -6.87
CA GLN A 127 -11.13 9.62 -7.46
C GLN A 127 -11.91 10.41 -6.39
N LEU A 128 -12.17 9.81 -5.23
CA LEU A 128 -12.87 10.48 -4.12
C LEU A 128 -12.10 11.70 -3.58
N ALA A 129 -10.77 11.60 -3.49
CA ALA A 129 -9.92 12.69 -3.04
C ALA A 129 -9.69 13.80 -4.11
N GLY A 130 -10.17 13.59 -5.34
CA GLY A 130 -10.01 14.55 -6.44
C GLY A 130 -8.59 14.61 -7.01
N VAL A 131 -7.85 13.49 -7.01
CA VAL A 131 -6.56 13.38 -7.71
C VAL A 131 -6.78 13.53 -9.23
N ASP A 132 -5.88 14.25 -9.90
CA ASP A 132 -5.87 14.35 -11.36
C ASP A 132 -5.87 12.95 -12.02
N PRO A 133 -6.84 12.64 -12.90
CA PRO A 133 -6.92 11.35 -13.58
C PRO A 133 -5.64 10.95 -14.32
N THR A 134 -4.85 11.92 -14.80
CA THR A 134 -3.58 11.64 -15.48
C THR A 134 -2.54 11.03 -14.53
N ARG A 135 -2.52 11.44 -13.26
CA ARG A 135 -1.64 10.91 -12.20
C ARG A 135 -2.04 9.51 -11.71
N GLN A 136 -3.27 9.09 -12.02
CA GLN A 136 -3.84 7.79 -11.63
C GLN A 136 -4.00 6.82 -12.80
N SER A 137 -3.89 7.33 -14.03
CA SER A 137 -4.03 6.51 -15.23
C SER A 137 -2.94 5.42 -15.27
N GLY A 138 -3.37 4.18 -15.50
CA GLY A 138 -2.45 3.06 -15.71
C GLY A 138 -1.76 2.51 -14.45
N THR A 139 -2.23 2.78 -13.24
CA THR A 139 -1.71 2.21 -11.98
C THR A 139 -1.45 0.71 -12.04
N ILE A 140 -2.44 -0.09 -12.47
CA ILE A 140 -2.26 -1.55 -12.62
C ILE A 140 -1.21 -1.88 -13.69
N ARG A 141 -1.20 -1.15 -14.80
CA ARG A 141 -0.20 -1.35 -15.87
C ARG A 141 1.21 -1.05 -15.35
N HIS A 142 1.37 -0.01 -14.54
CA HIS A 142 2.63 0.34 -13.90
C HIS A 142 3.09 -0.78 -12.96
N PHE A 143 2.22 -1.23 -12.06
CA PHE A 143 2.57 -2.30 -11.13
C PHE A 143 2.91 -3.61 -11.85
N ARG A 144 2.20 -3.97 -12.92
CA ARG A 144 2.56 -5.12 -13.76
C ARG A 144 3.96 -4.99 -14.38
N LYS A 145 4.38 -3.79 -14.80
CA LYS A 145 5.76 -3.57 -15.27
C LYS A 145 6.78 -3.78 -14.15
N LEU A 146 6.50 -3.30 -12.93
CA LEU A 146 7.35 -3.56 -11.76
C LEU A 146 7.48 -5.05 -11.48
N VAL A 147 6.36 -5.78 -11.53
CA VAL A 147 6.35 -7.23 -11.34
C VAL A 147 7.11 -7.97 -12.46
N THR A 148 7.04 -7.50 -13.71
CA THR A 148 7.87 -8.04 -14.81
C THR A 148 9.36 -7.82 -14.56
N LEU A 149 9.76 -6.65 -14.03
CA LEU A 149 11.17 -6.41 -13.68
C LEU A 149 11.62 -7.31 -12.52
N ALA A 150 10.76 -7.51 -11.52
CA ALA A 150 11.02 -8.48 -10.45
C ALA A 150 11.14 -9.91 -10.99
N GLN A 151 10.29 -10.33 -11.93
CA GLN A 151 10.40 -11.63 -12.60
C GLN A 151 11.77 -11.80 -13.25
N GLN A 152 12.23 -10.80 -14.01
CA GLN A 152 13.55 -10.81 -14.64
C GLN A 152 14.67 -10.93 -13.60
N TRP A 153 14.54 -10.26 -12.46
CA TRP A 153 15.48 -10.39 -11.35
C TRP A 153 15.49 -11.82 -10.78
N TRP A 154 14.32 -12.42 -10.57
CA TRP A 154 14.21 -13.79 -10.03
C TRP A 154 14.68 -14.88 -11.00
N LEU A 155 14.63 -14.63 -12.31
CA LEU A 155 15.14 -15.55 -13.34
C LEU A 155 16.67 -15.56 -13.46
N THR A 156 17.37 -14.64 -12.81
CA THR A 156 18.84 -14.63 -12.81
C THR A 156 19.41 -15.63 -11.79
N GLU A 157 20.56 -16.23 -12.15
CA GLU A 157 21.21 -17.26 -11.32
C GLU A 157 21.52 -16.74 -9.90
N GLY A 158 21.32 -17.60 -8.89
CA GLY A 158 21.57 -17.25 -7.49
C GLY A 158 20.62 -16.18 -6.92
N ALA A 159 19.43 -15.96 -7.50
CA ALA A 159 18.44 -15.01 -6.97
C ALA A 159 18.03 -15.30 -5.52
N GLY A 160 17.90 -16.58 -5.13
CA GLY A 160 17.60 -16.98 -3.75
C GLY A 160 18.68 -16.52 -2.76
N ASP A 161 19.95 -16.78 -3.06
CA ASP A 161 21.07 -16.39 -2.20
C ASP A 161 21.21 -14.87 -2.10
N ARG A 162 21.05 -14.16 -3.22
CA ARG A 162 21.05 -12.69 -3.23
C ARG A 162 19.87 -12.11 -2.45
N CYS A 163 18.69 -12.74 -2.49
CA CYS A 163 17.57 -12.36 -1.66
C CYS A 163 17.92 -12.46 -0.16
N ALA A 164 18.55 -13.57 0.24
CA ALA A 164 18.98 -13.76 1.63
C ALA A 164 20.05 -12.73 2.05
N GLN A 165 20.99 -12.40 1.16
CA GLN A 165 22.01 -11.36 1.39
C GLN A 165 21.39 -9.96 1.53
N LEU A 166 20.41 -9.61 0.71
CA LEU A 166 19.72 -8.32 0.83
C LEU A 166 18.95 -8.24 2.15
N LEU A 167 18.23 -9.30 2.53
CA LEU A 167 17.50 -9.32 3.80
C LEU A 167 18.43 -9.21 5.01
N SER A 168 19.60 -9.84 4.97
CA SER A 168 20.59 -9.74 6.05
C SER A 168 21.29 -8.37 6.09
N GLY A 169 21.37 -7.68 4.95
CA GLY A 169 21.85 -6.31 4.82
C GLY A 169 20.80 -5.23 5.11
N GLU A 170 19.61 -5.59 5.62
CA GLU A 170 18.49 -4.67 5.82
C GLU A 170 18.03 -3.95 4.54
N GLU A 171 18.16 -4.62 3.40
CA GLU A 171 17.71 -4.17 2.09
C GLU A 171 16.47 -4.96 1.62
N GLN A 172 15.67 -4.33 0.76
CA GLN A 172 14.43 -4.92 0.26
C GLN A 172 14.65 -5.66 -1.07
N PRO A 173 14.73 -7.00 -1.09
CA PRO A 173 14.64 -7.77 -2.32
C PRO A 173 13.26 -7.60 -3.00
N PRO A 174 13.10 -7.95 -4.29
CA PRO A 174 11.83 -7.82 -5.00
C PRO A 174 10.86 -8.97 -4.65
N LEU A 175 10.56 -9.12 -3.35
CA LEU A 175 9.49 -9.99 -2.86
C LEU A 175 8.14 -9.36 -3.20
N MET A 176 7.15 -10.18 -3.56
CA MET A 176 5.81 -9.69 -3.90
C MET A 176 5.21 -8.85 -2.77
N LEU A 177 5.43 -9.20 -1.49
CA LEU A 177 4.99 -8.38 -0.36
C LEU A 177 5.57 -6.96 -0.42
N TYR A 178 6.88 -6.81 -0.65
CA TYR A 178 7.53 -5.50 -0.70
C TYR A 178 7.12 -4.69 -1.93
N LEU A 179 6.92 -5.33 -3.07
CA LEU A 179 6.41 -4.67 -4.27
C LEU A 179 5.01 -4.09 -4.02
N VAL A 180 4.10 -4.90 -3.47
CA VAL A 180 2.74 -4.49 -3.13
C VAL A 180 2.75 -3.37 -2.08
N TRP A 181 3.51 -3.55 -0.99
CA TRP A 181 3.62 -2.57 0.08
C TRP A 181 4.12 -1.21 -0.43
N SER A 182 5.19 -1.22 -1.23
CA SER A 182 5.81 0.00 -1.76
C SER A 182 4.86 0.72 -2.73
N GLU A 183 4.23 -0.02 -3.63
CA GLU A 183 3.30 0.57 -4.59
C GLU A 183 2.04 1.13 -3.91
N TYR A 184 1.49 0.41 -2.93
CA TYR A 184 0.34 0.89 -2.17
C TYR A 184 0.70 2.13 -1.36
N THR A 185 1.89 2.16 -0.75
CA THR A 185 2.41 3.33 -0.05
C THR A 185 2.53 4.53 -0.99
N ARG A 186 3.10 4.35 -2.18
CA ARG A 186 3.25 5.42 -3.18
C ARG A 186 1.90 5.99 -3.64
N LEU A 187 0.93 5.12 -3.91
CA LEU A 187 -0.41 5.52 -4.34
C LEU A 187 -1.17 6.22 -3.22
N ALA A 188 -1.15 5.65 -2.01
CA ALA A 188 -1.79 6.23 -0.83
C ALA A 188 -1.21 7.62 -0.50
N LYS A 189 0.09 7.85 -0.73
CA LYS A 189 0.71 9.18 -0.61
C LYS A 189 0.01 10.19 -1.51
N THR A 190 -0.21 9.82 -2.78
CA THR A 190 -0.86 10.70 -3.76
C THR A 190 -2.31 11.00 -3.37
N VAL A 191 -3.01 10.03 -2.79
CA VAL A 191 -4.37 10.21 -2.26
C VAL A 191 -4.36 11.17 -1.07
N ALA A 192 -3.47 10.96 -0.10
CA ALA A 192 -3.36 11.80 1.09
C ALA A 192 -2.98 13.25 0.75
N GLU A 193 -2.08 13.44 -0.21
CA GLU A 193 -1.73 14.76 -0.75
C GLU A 193 -2.98 15.51 -1.21
N ALA A 194 -3.82 14.86 -2.03
CA ALA A 194 -5.03 15.48 -2.57
C ALA A 194 -6.11 15.69 -1.51
N ALA A 195 -6.32 14.72 -0.61
CA ALA A 195 -7.30 14.82 0.47
C ALA A 195 -7.01 16.02 1.39
N ILE A 196 -5.75 16.13 1.84
CA ILE A 196 -5.36 17.12 2.86
C ILE A 196 -4.98 18.47 2.26
N PHE A 197 -4.12 18.50 1.24
CA PHE A 197 -3.66 19.76 0.67
C PHE A 197 -4.59 20.29 -0.44
N GLY A 198 -5.52 19.46 -0.90
CA GLY A 198 -6.43 19.78 -2.00
C GLY A 198 -5.81 19.52 -3.38
N ALA A 199 -6.68 19.38 -4.38
CA ALA A 199 -6.27 19.40 -5.78
C ALA A 199 -5.52 20.71 -6.09
N SER A 200 -4.56 20.67 -7.02
CA SER A 200 -3.68 21.79 -7.40
C SER A 200 -4.41 23.15 -7.54
N VAL A 201 -5.65 23.14 -8.01
CA VAL A 201 -6.50 24.32 -8.24
C VAL A 201 -7.01 24.99 -6.94
N ASN A 202 -7.14 24.24 -5.83
CA ASN A 202 -7.64 24.74 -4.54
C ASN A 202 -6.57 24.76 -3.43
N ARG A 203 -5.31 24.52 -3.80
CA ARG A 203 -4.19 24.35 -2.86
C ARG A 203 -3.98 25.61 -2.00
N SER A 204 -4.15 26.79 -2.59
CA SER A 204 -3.94 28.10 -1.94
C SER A 204 -4.86 28.36 -0.73
N THR A 205 -6.08 27.83 -0.73
CA THR A 205 -7.09 28.06 0.32
C THR A 205 -6.96 27.11 1.50
N LYS A 206 -6.50 25.88 1.29
CA LYS A 206 -6.24 24.89 2.37
C LYS A 206 -4.89 25.08 3.05
N LEU A 207 -3.92 25.68 2.36
CA LEU A 207 -2.56 25.87 2.85
C LEU A 207 -2.40 26.90 3.98
N VAL A 208 -3.37 27.80 4.16
CA VAL A 208 -3.28 28.90 5.15
C VAL A 208 -3.22 28.38 6.60
N VAL A 209 -3.57 27.12 6.84
CA VAL A 209 -3.69 26.52 8.18
C VAL A 209 -2.52 25.56 8.52
N LEU A 210 -1.61 25.30 7.57
CA LEU A 210 -0.58 24.27 7.71
C LEU A 210 0.81 24.83 8.05
N PRO A 211 1.64 24.10 8.83
CA PRO A 211 3.03 24.48 9.06
C PRO A 211 3.81 24.61 7.75
N ALA A 212 4.65 25.65 7.66
CA ALA A 212 5.39 25.96 6.43
C ALA A 212 6.38 24.83 6.01
N ASP A 213 6.84 24.01 6.95
CA ASP A 213 7.75 22.89 6.73
C ASP A 213 7.03 21.57 6.40
N LEU A 214 5.70 21.50 6.55
CA LEU A 214 4.95 20.25 6.39
C LEU A 214 5.00 19.72 4.96
N ILE A 215 4.84 20.58 3.95
CA ILE A 215 4.88 20.15 2.54
C ILE A 215 6.27 19.64 2.17
N PRO A 216 7.38 20.38 2.40
CA PRO A 216 8.71 19.86 2.12
C PRO A 216 8.99 18.51 2.81
N ARG A 217 8.57 18.35 4.07
CA ARG A 217 8.72 17.08 4.80
C ARG A 217 7.88 15.97 4.18
N PHE A 218 6.64 16.27 3.81
CA PHE A 218 5.77 15.33 3.11
C PHE A 218 6.34 14.90 1.76
N GLU A 219 6.85 15.83 0.96
CA GLU A 219 7.47 15.53 -0.32
C GLU A 219 8.69 14.62 -0.17
N ALA A 220 9.54 14.87 0.85
CA ALA A 220 10.73 14.07 1.14
C ALA A 220 10.43 12.68 1.76
N ALA A 221 9.33 12.54 2.50
CA ALA A 221 8.95 11.30 3.17
C ALA A 221 8.69 10.16 2.17
N ARG A 222 9.16 8.95 2.48
CA ARG A 222 8.91 7.73 1.68
C ARG A 222 7.84 6.86 2.32
N ASP A 223 7.65 6.97 3.63
CA ASP A 223 6.63 6.28 4.42
C ASP A 223 5.90 7.29 5.33
N PRO A 224 4.62 7.09 5.68
CA PRO A 224 3.95 7.91 6.70
C PRO A 224 4.71 7.96 8.04
N GLY A 225 5.48 6.91 8.39
CA GLY A 225 6.33 6.91 9.57
C GLY A 225 7.40 7.98 9.59
N ASP A 226 7.87 8.45 8.43
CA ASP A 226 8.88 9.51 8.30
C ASP A 226 8.34 10.89 8.72
N LEU A 227 7.02 11.06 8.76
CA LEU A 227 6.37 12.30 9.18
C LEU A 227 6.19 12.39 10.69
N SER A 228 6.13 11.23 11.35
CA SER A 228 6.19 11.16 12.80
C SER A 228 7.65 11.37 13.21
N GLY A 229 8.04 12.60 13.50
CA GLY A 229 9.46 12.92 13.71
C GLY A 229 9.77 14.41 13.82
N ILE A 230 9.01 15.14 14.65
CA ILE A 230 9.53 16.00 15.74
C ILE A 230 8.55 15.82 16.90
#